data_AF-A0A4Y9MVZ0-F1
#
_entry.id   AF-A0A4Y9MVZ0-F1
#
_cell.length_a   1.000
_cell.length_b   1.000
_cell.length_c   1.000
_cell.angle_alpha   90.00
_cell.angle_beta   90.00
_cell.angle_gamma   90.00
#
_symmetry.space_group_name_H-M   'P 1'
#
loop_
_entity.id
_entity.type
_entity.pdbx_description
1 polymer ?
#
loop_
_entity_poly.entity_id
_entity_poly.type
_entity_poly.pdbx_seq_one_letter_code
_entity_poly.pdbx_strand_id
1 'polypeptide(L)'
;MRAGGAWVPIAMLAGWQALSSAGVLTYDYLPAPTEIATALLALAQSGALADAAGHTLTVALAAALIAIVAGGSAGLAVGLSPVLSGHVLASVDVLRTVPAVALVPVAVLTLGPTITAELAVAVYAGLWPVLISTAAGVAAVPAGHHDAARTLRLRRSQVVRKVVVPAAVPAWLVGARMSAVVALLVAIVAEMLTTPRGLGGALVESLNALAPQQMWAYVAVCGAIGFLLNATLRRLGRAAFPAIPLTTGRDVGVLTEPGLSAPQSAVRGLVPLAALLLAWQVAAPPQSLFWPPPSEWLRALTGLVDAGALLPAAAETVSTYVVGLAAAALCGGLAGVAVGWSRRADRALTPTLDFLAAVPAAALVPVVVLLLGPGRVAGVVLVAVVVSWPVLLSTATATRGVPTVRREMARTLGLSPLGRWLRVVLPSITPGGLLGLRLASGLALIVTLLADIFGAGGGIGRLLVISQQQFDAAAAWGLVSVVGAFGYLSSAVIGLIGRRALARRGVVDALSR
;
A
#
# COMPACT_ATOMS: atom_id res chain seq x y z
N MET A 1 -26.85 9.39 1.85
CA MET A 1 -25.86 9.44 2.95
C MET A 1 -26.48 10.25 4.08
N ARG A 2 -26.89 9.64 5.19
CA ARG A 2 -27.43 10.40 6.34
C ARG A 2 -26.25 10.99 7.13
N ALA A 3 -26.30 12.30 7.39
CA ALA A 3 -25.24 13.17 7.94
C ALA A 3 -24.74 12.84 9.37
N GLY A 4 -24.93 11.63 9.88
CA GLY A 4 -24.75 11.29 11.30
C GLY A 4 -23.31 11.22 11.84
N GLY A 5 -22.28 11.53 11.03
CA GLY A 5 -20.87 11.42 11.43
C GLY A 5 -20.01 12.65 11.16
N ALA A 6 -20.54 13.70 10.52
CA ALA A 6 -19.77 14.90 10.20
C ALA A 6 -19.35 15.72 11.45
N TRP A 7 -20.03 15.52 12.57
CA TRP A 7 -19.70 16.17 13.84
C TRP A 7 -18.41 15.62 14.48
N VAL A 8 -18.01 14.38 14.17
CA VAL A 8 -16.82 13.75 14.77
C VAL A 8 -15.52 14.47 14.36
N PRO A 9 -15.24 14.71 13.06
CA PRO A 9 -14.08 15.51 12.66
C PRO A 9 -14.09 16.90 13.30
N ILE A 10 -15.25 17.55 13.35
CA ILE A 10 -15.39 18.90 13.94
C ILE A 10 -15.06 18.86 15.43
N ALA A 11 -15.59 17.88 16.17
CA ALA A 11 -15.29 17.71 17.59
C ALA A 11 -13.81 17.38 17.85
N MET A 12 -13.18 16.59 16.97
CA MET A 12 -11.74 16.30 17.06
C MET A 12 -10.89 17.55 16.82
N LEU A 13 -11.21 18.34 15.79
CA LEU A 13 -10.52 19.60 15.50
C LEU A 13 -10.74 20.64 16.60
N ALA A 14 -11.97 20.77 17.12
CA ALA A 14 -12.28 21.66 18.24
C ALA A 14 -11.56 21.23 19.53
N GLY A 15 -11.49 19.92 19.80
CA GLY A 15 -10.73 19.37 20.93
C GLY A 15 -9.23 19.62 20.79
N TRP A 16 -8.66 19.41 19.60
CA TRP A 16 -7.26 19.72 19.33
C TRP A 16 -6.97 21.22 19.49
N GLN A 17 -7.83 22.09 18.95
CA GLN A 17 -7.72 23.54 19.14
C GLN A 17 -7.77 23.92 20.61
N ALA A 18 -8.73 23.38 21.37
CA ALA A 18 -8.90 23.70 22.79
C ALA A 18 -7.69 23.25 23.63
N LEU A 19 -7.17 22.04 23.37
CA LEU A 19 -5.99 21.51 24.07
C LEU A 19 -4.71 22.30 23.73
N SER A 20 -4.57 22.73 22.47
CA SER A 20 -3.46 23.57 22.04
C SER A 20 -3.56 24.99 22.64
N SER A 21 -4.74 25.62 22.58
CA SER A 21 -4.95 26.96 23.15
C SER A 21 -4.83 26.99 24.67
N ALA A 22 -5.14 25.88 25.34
CA ALA A 22 -4.99 25.74 26.79
C ALA A 22 -3.53 25.51 27.23
N GLY A 23 -2.57 25.41 26.30
CA GLY A 23 -1.17 25.13 26.61
C GLY A 23 -0.90 23.72 27.12
N VAL A 24 -1.89 22.82 27.02
CA VAL A 24 -1.74 21.39 27.40
C VAL A 24 -0.84 20.67 26.41
N LEU A 25 -0.91 21.06 25.13
CA LEU A 25 -0.01 20.59 24.08
C LEU A 25 1.14 21.60 23.92
N THR A 26 2.16 21.49 24.76
CA THR A 26 3.36 22.36 24.73
C THR A 26 4.39 21.96 23.68
N TYR A 27 4.02 21.11 22.72
CA TYR A 27 4.92 20.67 21.66
C TYR A 27 4.91 21.70 20.52
N ASP A 28 6.02 22.41 20.34
CA ASP A 28 6.23 23.42 19.28
C ASP A 28 5.96 22.89 17.87
N TYR A 29 6.03 21.56 17.69
CA TYR A 29 5.85 20.87 16.42
C TYR A 29 4.44 20.36 16.15
N LEU A 30 3.49 20.59 17.07
CA LEU A 30 2.07 20.24 16.94
C LEU A 30 1.20 21.52 16.93
N PRO A 31 1.18 22.26 15.80
CA PRO A 31 0.54 23.57 15.70
C PRO A 31 -0.98 23.46 15.87
N ALA A 32 -1.60 24.54 16.33
CA ALA A 32 -3.05 24.60 16.43
C ALA A 32 -3.72 24.47 15.05
N PRO A 33 -4.91 23.85 14.94
CA PRO A 33 -5.69 23.82 13.70
C PRO A 33 -5.85 25.19 13.03
N THR A 34 -5.98 26.27 13.81
CA THR A 34 -6.03 27.64 13.28
C THR A 34 -4.73 28.07 12.61
N GLU A 35 -3.57 27.70 13.17
CA GLU A 35 -2.26 28.02 12.59
C GLU A 35 -2.05 27.27 11.26
N ILE A 36 -2.46 26.00 11.21
CA ILE A 36 -2.44 25.20 9.98
C ILE A 36 -3.33 25.85 8.91
N ALA A 37 -4.52 26.32 9.30
CA ALA A 37 -5.42 27.02 8.39
C ALA A 37 -4.83 28.34 7.86
N THR A 38 -4.15 29.12 8.71
CA THR A 38 -3.46 30.34 8.27
C THR A 38 -2.30 30.03 7.34
N ALA A 39 -1.53 28.98 7.60
CA ALA A 39 -0.44 28.55 6.72
C ALA A 39 -0.98 28.06 5.38
N LEU A 40 -2.07 27.29 5.37
CA LEU A 40 -2.75 26.87 4.13
C LEU A 40 -3.20 28.07 3.30
N LEU A 41 -3.78 29.09 3.93
CA LEU A 41 -4.22 30.29 3.23
C LEU A 41 -3.02 31.06 2.64
N ALA A 42 -1.94 31.21 3.41
CA ALA A 42 -0.72 31.88 2.93
C ALA A 42 -0.09 31.13 1.75
N LEU A 43 0.01 29.80 1.82
CA LEU A 43 0.51 28.95 0.73
C LEU A 43 -0.39 28.97 -0.52
N ALA A 44 -1.71 29.10 -0.32
CA ALA A 44 -2.66 29.25 -1.41
C ALA A 44 -2.54 30.64 -2.09
N GLN A 45 -2.36 31.70 -1.30
CA GLN A 45 -2.20 33.06 -1.80
C GLN A 45 -0.86 33.26 -2.52
N SER A 46 0.20 32.60 -2.07
CA SER A 46 1.53 32.68 -2.72
C SER A 46 1.63 31.87 -4.02
N GLY A 47 0.65 31.01 -4.32
CA GLY A 47 0.69 30.08 -5.45
C GLY A 47 1.51 28.81 -5.19
N ALA A 48 2.32 28.76 -4.12
CA ALA A 48 3.18 27.62 -3.79
C ALA A 48 2.37 26.31 -3.63
N LEU A 49 1.16 26.40 -3.05
CA LEU A 49 0.30 25.24 -2.90
C LEU A 49 -0.18 24.69 -4.26
N ALA A 50 -0.54 25.58 -5.19
CA ALA A 50 -1.01 25.21 -6.50
C ALA A 50 0.12 24.61 -7.35
N ASP A 51 1.33 25.17 -7.26
CA ASP A 51 2.51 24.67 -7.96
C ASP A 51 2.92 23.28 -7.44
N ALA A 52 2.98 23.10 -6.12
CA ALA A 52 3.30 21.82 -5.50
C ALA A 52 2.24 20.75 -5.84
N ALA A 53 0.95 21.06 -5.67
CA ALA A 53 -0.13 20.13 -6.00
C ALA A 53 -0.18 19.82 -7.51
N GLY A 54 0.06 20.82 -8.36
CA GLY A 54 0.08 20.69 -9.81
C GLY A 54 1.16 19.73 -10.28
N HIS A 55 2.41 19.92 -9.84
CA HIS A 55 3.52 19.01 -10.16
C HIS A 55 3.18 17.57 -9.77
N THR A 56 2.81 17.32 -8.51
CA THR A 56 2.49 15.96 -8.03
C THR A 56 1.34 15.33 -8.79
N LEU A 57 0.27 16.08 -9.04
CA LEU A 57 -0.88 15.54 -9.75
C LEU A 57 -0.54 15.22 -11.21
N THR A 58 0.26 16.05 -11.89
CA THR A 58 0.70 15.77 -13.26
C THR A 58 1.53 14.49 -13.35
N VAL A 59 2.52 14.32 -12.47
CA VAL A 59 3.34 13.09 -12.41
C VAL A 59 2.47 11.88 -12.09
N ALA A 60 1.61 11.97 -11.08
CA ALA A 60 0.74 10.88 -10.65
C ALA A 60 -0.23 10.44 -11.76
N LEU A 61 -0.88 11.39 -12.45
CA LEU A 61 -1.83 11.08 -13.52
C LEU A 61 -1.13 10.55 -14.79
N ALA A 62 0.03 11.09 -15.15
CA ALA A 62 0.83 10.57 -16.25
C ALA A 62 1.30 9.14 -15.98
N ALA A 63 1.82 8.88 -14.77
CA ALA A 63 2.22 7.54 -14.34
C ALA A 63 1.04 6.57 -14.36
N ALA A 64 -0.11 6.98 -13.82
CA ALA A 64 -1.33 6.18 -13.81
C ALA A 64 -1.79 5.85 -15.23
N LEU A 65 -1.77 6.82 -16.16
CA LEU A 65 -2.19 6.58 -17.54
C LEU A 65 -1.30 5.53 -18.22
N ILE A 66 0.03 5.67 -18.10
CA ILE A 66 0.99 4.72 -18.65
C ILE A 66 0.77 3.33 -18.04
N ALA A 67 0.65 3.24 -16.72
CA ALA A 67 0.42 2.00 -16.00
C ALA A 67 -0.92 1.34 -16.34
N ILE A 68 -1.98 2.12 -16.55
CA ILE A 68 -3.31 1.64 -16.93
C ILE A 68 -3.29 1.00 -18.32
N VAL A 69 -2.60 1.64 -19.27
CA VAL A 69 -2.47 1.13 -20.63
C VAL A 69 -1.56 -0.09 -20.67
N ALA A 70 -0.35 0.01 -20.12
CA ALA A 70 0.64 -1.06 -20.13
C ALA A 70 0.18 -2.27 -19.30
N GLY A 71 -0.29 -2.03 -18.07
CA GLY A 71 -0.78 -3.06 -17.16
C GLY A 71 -2.07 -3.69 -17.65
N GLY A 72 -3.00 -2.91 -18.22
CA GLY A 72 -4.22 -3.46 -18.82
C GLY A 72 -3.92 -4.36 -20.02
N SER A 73 -2.98 -3.95 -20.89
CA SER A 73 -2.57 -4.73 -22.05
C SER A 73 -1.86 -6.03 -21.64
N ALA A 74 -0.90 -5.93 -20.71
CA ALA A 74 -0.19 -7.10 -20.17
C ALA A 74 -1.14 -8.05 -19.42
N GLY A 75 -2.06 -7.51 -18.62
CA GLY A 75 -3.06 -8.28 -17.89
C GLY A 75 -4.04 -9.01 -18.80
N LEU A 76 -4.47 -8.35 -19.89
CA LEU A 76 -5.29 -8.99 -20.92
C LEU A 76 -4.53 -10.14 -21.60
N ALA A 77 -3.26 -9.93 -21.97
CA ALA A 77 -2.43 -10.97 -22.57
C ALA A 77 -2.24 -12.18 -21.64
N VAL A 78 -1.93 -11.93 -20.36
CA VAL A 78 -1.76 -12.96 -19.33
C VAL A 78 -3.06 -13.72 -19.11
N GLY A 79 -4.19 -13.01 -18.95
CA GLY A 79 -5.49 -13.64 -18.70
C GLY A 79 -6.02 -14.46 -19.89
N LEU A 80 -5.74 -14.06 -21.13
CA LEU A 80 -6.17 -14.79 -22.33
C LEU A 80 -5.40 -16.09 -22.57
N SER A 81 -4.19 -16.23 -22.02
CA SER A 81 -3.31 -17.37 -22.28
C SER A 81 -2.97 -18.14 -21.01
N PRO A 82 -3.53 -19.36 -20.82
CA PRO A 82 -3.16 -20.22 -19.69
C PRO A 82 -1.66 -20.55 -19.66
N VAL A 83 -1.03 -20.66 -20.84
CA VAL A 83 0.41 -20.88 -20.97
C VAL A 83 1.17 -19.67 -20.44
N LEU A 84 0.82 -18.45 -20.86
CA LEU A 84 1.50 -17.24 -20.39
C LEU A 84 1.29 -17.04 -18.88
N SER A 85 0.08 -17.26 -18.38
CA SER A 85 -0.23 -17.27 -16.96
C SER A 85 0.70 -18.22 -16.18
N GLY A 86 0.88 -19.46 -16.65
CA GLY A 86 1.75 -20.44 -16.00
C GLY A 86 3.24 -20.07 -15.95
N HIS A 87 3.71 -19.18 -16.83
CA HIS A 87 5.11 -18.74 -16.90
C HIS A 87 5.35 -17.36 -16.29
N VAL A 88 4.37 -16.46 -16.24
CA VAL A 88 4.59 -15.06 -15.85
C VAL A 88 4.18 -14.78 -14.41
N LEU A 89 3.18 -15.49 -13.86
CA LEU A 89 2.58 -15.13 -12.57
C LEU A 89 3.58 -15.17 -11.40
N ALA A 90 4.45 -16.17 -11.32
CA ALA A 90 5.43 -16.21 -10.23
C ALA A 90 6.48 -15.09 -10.34
N SER A 91 6.89 -14.72 -11.57
CA SER A 91 7.76 -13.57 -11.80
C SER A 91 7.09 -12.25 -11.39
N VAL A 92 5.80 -12.09 -11.72
CA VAL A 92 4.99 -10.95 -11.28
C VAL A 92 4.88 -10.90 -9.76
N ASP A 93 4.66 -12.05 -9.12
CA ASP A 93 4.57 -12.14 -7.65
C ASP A 93 5.88 -11.75 -6.97
N VAL A 94 7.03 -12.16 -7.50
CA VAL A 94 8.33 -11.73 -6.96
C VAL A 94 8.55 -10.25 -7.22
N LEU A 95 8.39 -9.78 -8.46
CA LEU A 95 8.68 -8.39 -8.81
C LEU A 95 7.78 -7.42 -8.04
N ARG A 96 6.47 -7.68 -7.92
CA ARG A 96 5.56 -6.79 -7.18
C ARG A 96 5.84 -6.70 -5.68
N THR A 97 6.60 -7.64 -5.11
CA THR A 97 6.96 -7.61 -3.68
C THR A 97 8.07 -6.62 -3.39
N VAL A 98 8.83 -6.20 -4.40
CA VAL A 98 9.83 -5.14 -4.26
C VAL A 98 9.09 -3.82 -4.01
N PRO A 99 9.24 -3.21 -2.82
CA PRO A 99 8.57 -1.96 -2.51
C PRO A 99 9.05 -0.86 -3.45
N ALA A 100 8.12 -0.14 -4.09
CA ALA A 100 8.47 0.95 -5.01
C ALA A 100 9.34 2.04 -4.34
N VAL A 101 9.13 2.28 -3.03
CA VAL A 101 9.98 3.19 -2.24
C VAL A 101 11.46 2.79 -2.25
N ALA A 102 11.78 1.48 -2.24
CA ALA A 102 13.17 1.01 -2.29
C ALA A 102 13.82 1.25 -3.66
N LEU A 103 13.02 1.40 -4.71
CA LEU A 103 13.50 1.74 -6.05
C LEU A 103 13.78 3.22 -6.23
N VAL A 104 13.32 4.11 -5.34
CA VAL A 104 13.53 5.56 -5.49
C VAL A 104 15.02 5.92 -5.50
N PRO A 105 15.87 5.48 -4.56
CA PRO A 105 17.30 5.80 -4.60
C PRO A 105 17.98 5.27 -5.88
N VAL A 106 17.57 4.09 -6.36
CA VAL A 106 18.09 3.52 -7.60
C VAL A 106 17.60 4.28 -8.84
N ALA A 107 16.36 4.74 -8.84
CA ALA A 107 15.84 5.59 -9.91
C ALA A 107 16.57 6.93 -9.96
N VAL A 108 16.86 7.54 -8.79
CA VAL A 108 17.69 8.75 -8.69
C VAL A 108 19.10 8.50 -9.20
N LEU A 109 19.73 7.36 -8.86
CA LEU A 109 21.04 7.01 -9.40
C LEU A 109 21.04 6.93 -10.93
N THR A 110 20.06 6.24 -11.51
CA THR A 110 20.06 5.86 -12.92
C THR A 110 19.49 6.93 -13.85
N LEU A 111 18.50 7.69 -13.40
CA LEU A 111 17.76 8.69 -14.18
C LEU A 111 17.99 10.12 -13.67
N GLY A 112 18.78 10.28 -12.60
CA GLY A 112 18.99 11.55 -11.92
C GLY A 112 17.80 12.00 -11.07
N PRO A 113 17.94 13.10 -10.33
CA PRO A 113 16.84 13.78 -9.62
C PRO A 113 15.92 14.50 -10.61
N THR A 114 15.17 13.73 -11.40
CA THR A 114 14.35 14.23 -12.50
C THR A 114 12.93 13.71 -12.42
N ILE A 115 12.02 14.39 -13.14
CA ILE A 115 10.63 13.95 -13.30
C ILE A 115 10.53 12.55 -13.92
N THR A 116 11.53 12.12 -14.71
CA THR A 116 11.54 10.78 -15.30
C THR A 116 11.82 9.70 -14.26
N ALA A 117 12.64 9.97 -13.24
CA ALA A 117 12.82 9.08 -12.09
C ALA A 117 11.52 8.94 -11.29
N GLU A 118 10.87 10.06 -10.98
CA GLU A 118 9.57 10.09 -10.28
C GLU A 118 8.51 9.29 -11.06
N LEU A 119 8.40 9.56 -12.37
CA LEU A 119 7.48 8.88 -13.27
C LEU A 119 7.77 7.38 -13.36
N ALA A 120 9.04 6.97 -13.49
CA ALA A 120 9.41 5.57 -13.63
C ALA A 120 9.01 4.73 -12.42
N VAL A 121 9.27 5.23 -11.20
CA VAL A 121 8.91 4.52 -9.97
C VAL A 121 7.40 4.50 -9.76
N ALA A 122 6.70 5.59 -10.07
CA ALA A 122 5.24 5.65 -9.99
C ALA A 122 4.56 4.73 -11.01
N VAL A 123 5.08 4.65 -12.25
CA VAL A 123 4.60 3.71 -13.29
C VAL A 123 4.80 2.27 -12.83
N TYR A 124 6.00 1.95 -12.32
CA TYR A 124 6.29 0.62 -11.79
C TYR A 124 5.28 0.22 -10.71
N ALA A 125 5.00 1.10 -9.74
CA ALA A 125 4.06 0.81 -8.66
C ALA A 125 2.61 0.68 -9.16
N GLY A 126 2.21 1.53 -10.10
CA GLY A 126 0.88 1.54 -10.68
C GLY A 126 0.61 0.37 -11.63
N LEU A 127 1.65 -0.26 -12.19
CA LEU A 127 1.52 -1.33 -13.20
C LEU A 127 0.84 -2.59 -12.62
N TRP A 128 1.25 -2.99 -11.42
CA TRP A 128 0.87 -4.27 -10.83
C TRP A 128 -0.64 -4.40 -10.55
N PRO A 129 -1.31 -3.43 -9.89
CA PRO A 129 -2.74 -3.54 -9.62
C PRO A 129 -3.59 -3.66 -10.89
N VAL A 130 -3.22 -2.97 -11.98
CA VAL A 130 -3.95 -3.04 -13.25
C VAL A 130 -3.75 -4.39 -13.91
N LEU A 131 -2.51 -4.86 -13.99
CA LEU A 131 -2.17 -6.15 -14.58
C LEU A 131 -2.92 -7.29 -13.89
N ILE A 132 -2.83 -7.36 -12.57
CA ILE A 132 -3.43 -8.43 -11.78
C ILE A 132 -4.95 -8.38 -11.86
N SER A 133 -5.56 -7.20 -11.71
CA SER A 133 -7.01 -7.06 -11.76
C SER A 133 -7.56 -7.40 -13.15
N THR A 134 -6.86 -7.00 -14.21
CA THR A 134 -7.28 -7.31 -15.59
C THR A 134 -7.14 -8.80 -15.90
N ALA A 135 -6.00 -9.41 -15.53
CA ALA A 135 -5.80 -10.85 -15.72
C ALA A 135 -6.84 -11.68 -14.95
N ALA A 136 -7.12 -11.32 -13.70
CA ALA A 136 -8.15 -11.96 -12.89
C ALA A 136 -9.56 -11.76 -13.49
N GLY A 137 -9.87 -10.56 -13.98
CA GLY A 137 -11.15 -10.28 -14.63
C GLY A 137 -11.38 -11.10 -15.90
N VAL A 138 -10.35 -11.30 -16.70
CA VAL A 138 -10.39 -12.18 -17.89
C VAL A 138 -10.56 -13.64 -17.48
N ALA A 139 -9.84 -14.10 -16.46
CA ALA A 139 -9.94 -15.48 -15.98
C ALA A 139 -11.29 -15.79 -15.30
N ALA A 140 -11.97 -14.78 -14.76
CA ALA A 140 -13.25 -14.91 -14.07
C ALA A 140 -14.48 -14.92 -15.01
N VAL A 141 -14.28 -14.82 -16.33
CA VAL A 141 -15.39 -14.85 -17.30
C VAL A 141 -16.14 -16.19 -17.17
N PRO A 142 -17.46 -16.20 -16.89
CA PRO A 142 -18.18 -17.44 -16.66
C PRO A 142 -18.20 -18.34 -17.89
N ALA A 143 -18.06 -19.65 -17.70
CA ALA A 143 -18.03 -20.64 -18.78
C ALA A 143 -19.21 -20.52 -19.76
N GLY A 144 -20.41 -20.19 -19.25
CA GLY A 144 -21.61 -19.98 -20.08
C GLY A 144 -21.46 -18.88 -21.13
N HIS A 145 -20.62 -17.86 -20.91
CA HIS A 145 -20.33 -16.83 -21.92
C HIS A 145 -19.48 -17.41 -23.07
N HIS A 146 -18.55 -18.32 -22.75
CA HIS A 146 -17.77 -19.04 -23.75
C HIS A 146 -18.62 -20.06 -24.51
N ASP A 147 -19.58 -20.70 -23.85
CA ASP A 147 -20.52 -21.63 -24.47
C ASP A 147 -21.47 -20.92 -25.44
N ALA A 148 -22.05 -19.80 -25.02
CA ALA A 148 -22.87 -18.94 -25.90
C ALA A 148 -22.07 -18.47 -27.13
N ALA A 149 -20.82 -18.06 -26.94
CA ALA A 149 -19.94 -17.66 -28.03
C ALA A 149 -19.64 -18.81 -29.01
N ARG A 150 -19.48 -20.04 -28.50
CA ARG A 150 -19.30 -21.26 -29.31
C ARG A 150 -20.56 -21.59 -30.10
N THR A 151 -21.74 -21.53 -29.48
CA THR A 151 -23.04 -21.75 -30.13
C THR A 151 -23.29 -20.73 -31.24
N LEU A 152 -22.95 -19.46 -31.01
CA LEU A 152 -23.03 -18.39 -32.00
C LEU A 152 -21.88 -18.41 -33.04
N ARG A 153 -20.99 -19.41 -32.98
CA ARG A 153 -19.83 -19.60 -33.88
C ARG A 153 -18.97 -18.33 -34.03
N LEU A 154 -18.77 -17.60 -32.94
CA LEU A 154 -17.95 -16.39 -32.95
C LEU A 154 -16.48 -16.74 -33.20
N ARG A 155 -15.82 -15.96 -34.07
CA ARG A 155 -14.37 -16.03 -34.29
C ARG A 155 -13.61 -15.60 -33.03
N ARG A 156 -12.37 -16.07 -32.82
CA ARG A 156 -11.55 -15.71 -31.63
C ARG A 156 -11.46 -14.21 -31.37
N SER A 157 -11.30 -13.39 -32.40
CA SER A 157 -11.27 -11.92 -32.26
C SER A 157 -12.63 -11.34 -31.82
N GLN A 158 -13.74 -11.95 -32.24
CA GLN A 158 -15.08 -11.57 -31.81
C GLN A 158 -15.33 -12.01 -30.37
N VAL A 159 -14.85 -13.18 -29.96
CA VAL A 159 -14.92 -13.62 -28.56
C VAL A 159 -14.17 -12.65 -27.66
N VAL A 160 -12.93 -12.28 -28.01
CA VAL A 160 -12.16 -11.32 -27.21
C VAL A 160 -12.85 -9.97 -27.14
N ARG A 161 -13.23 -9.38 -28.28
CA ARG A 161 -13.79 -8.01 -28.32
C ARG A 161 -15.21 -7.90 -27.78
N LYS A 162 -16.06 -8.92 -27.97
CA LYS A 162 -17.49 -8.86 -27.65
C LYS A 162 -17.86 -9.58 -26.34
N VAL A 163 -17.01 -10.48 -25.85
CA VAL A 163 -17.30 -11.27 -24.64
C VAL A 163 -16.26 -10.97 -23.56
N VAL A 164 -14.99 -11.25 -23.82
CA VAL A 164 -13.94 -11.18 -22.79
C VAL A 164 -13.65 -9.76 -22.35
N VAL A 165 -13.38 -8.84 -23.28
CA VAL A 165 -13.04 -7.45 -22.95
C VAL A 165 -14.18 -6.77 -22.19
N PRO A 166 -15.45 -6.79 -22.66
CA PRO A 166 -16.55 -6.21 -21.91
C PRO A 166 -16.74 -6.82 -20.51
N ALA A 167 -16.54 -8.12 -20.36
CA ALA A 167 -16.63 -8.79 -19.06
C ALA A 167 -15.46 -8.44 -18.12
N ALA A 168 -14.27 -8.13 -18.65
CA ALA A 168 -13.08 -7.78 -17.88
C ALA A 168 -12.99 -6.29 -17.53
N VAL A 169 -13.71 -5.41 -18.24
CA VAL A 169 -13.71 -3.94 -18.00
C VAL A 169 -13.93 -3.56 -16.52
N PRO A 170 -14.87 -4.16 -15.77
CA PRO A 170 -15.07 -3.81 -14.37
C PRO A 170 -13.84 -4.06 -13.51
N ALA A 171 -13.16 -5.19 -13.72
CA ALA A 171 -11.95 -5.52 -13.00
C ALA A 171 -10.78 -4.61 -13.42
N TRP A 172 -10.67 -4.29 -14.71
CA TRP A 172 -9.70 -3.31 -15.21
C TRP A 172 -9.90 -1.93 -14.57
N LEU A 173 -11.15 -1.45 -14.41
CA LEU A 173 -11.44 -0.17 -13.74
C LEU A 173 -11.06 -0.17 -12.25
N VAL A 174 -11.27 -1.30 -11.57
CA VAL A 174 -10.82 -1.46 -10.18
C VAL A 174 -9.29 -1.35 -10.13
N GLY A 175 -8.59 -2.04 -11.02
CA GLY A 175 -7.14 -1.95 -11.17
C GLY A 175 -6.68 -0.53 -11.50
N ALA A 176 -7.33 0.15 -12.44
CA ALA A 176 -7.02 1.52 -12.85
C ALA A 176 -7.19 2.53 -11.71
N ARG A 177 -8.27 2.39 -10.92
CA ARG A 177 -8.47 3.20 -9.71
C ARG A 177 -7.35 2.98 -8.70
N MET A 178 -6.98 1.73 -8.44
CA MET A 178 -5.88 1.41 -7.51
C MET A 178 -4.55 1.96 -8.02
N SER A 179 -4.29 1.83 -9.32
CA SER A 179 -3.10 2.36 -9.99
C SER A 179 -2.96 3.87 -9.79
N ALA A 180 -4.04 4.63 -10.03
CA ALA A 180 -4.01 6.09 -9.85
C ALA A 180 -3.73 6.52 -8.41
N VAL A 181 -4.32 5.81 -7.42
CA VAL A 181 -4.05 6.09 -6.00
C VAL A 181 -2.61 5.71 -5.63
N VAL A 182 -2.13 4.55 -6.05
CA VAL A 182 -0.76 4.09 -5.77
C VAL A 182 0.28 4.99 -6.45
N ALA A 183 0.04 5.40 -7.70
CA ALA A 183 0.90 6.31 -8.43
C ALA A 183 1.02 7.67 -7.71
N LEU A 184 -0.09 8.22 -7.19
CA LEU A 184 -0.05 9.42 -6.36
C LEU A 184 0.80 9.25 -5.11
N LEU A 185 0.60 8.16 -4.37
CA LEU A 185 1.35 7.89 -3.14
C LEU A 185 2.85 7.76 -3.42
N VAL A 186 3.21 7.08 -4.51
CA VAL A 186 4.61 6.85 -4.89
C VAL A 186 5.24 8.11 -5.50
N ALA A 187 4.49 8.94 -6.24
CA ALA A 187 4.97 10.23 -6.70
C ALA A 187 5.38 11.13 -5.52
N ILE A 188 4.53 11.23 -4.48
CA ILE A 188 4.87 11.98 -3.25
C ILE A 188 6.16 11.44 -2.63
N VAL A 189 6.30 10.11 -2.50
CA VAL A 189 7.52 9.49 -1.95
C VAL A 189 8.75 9.79 -2.82
N ALA A 190 8.62 9.75 -4.14
CA ALA A 190 9.72 9.99 -5.06
C ALA A 190 10.19 11.44 -4.98
N GLU A 191 9.25 12.40 -5.03
CA GLU A 191 9.51 13.84 -4.90
C GLU A 191 10.29 14.17 -3.63
N MET A 192 10.00 13.51 -2.52
CA MET A 192 10.72 13.71 -1.27
C MET A 192 12.23 13.38 -1.35
N LEU A 193 12.67 12.56 -2.33
CA LEU A 193 14.09 12.20 -2.53
C LEU A 193 14.70 12.84 -3.77
N THR A 194 13.90 13.11 -4.80
CA THR A 194 14.39 13.52 -6.12
C THR A 194 14.54 15.03 -6.21
N THR A 195 13.45 15.77 -6.05
CA THR A 195 13.33 17.17 -6.50
C THR A 195 12.69 18.00 -5.41
N PRO A 196 13.13 19.25 -5.15
CA PRO A 196 12.46 20.17 -4.22
C PRO A 196 11.12 20.72 -4.78
N ARG A 197 10.44 19.95 -5.65
CA ARG A 197 9.16 20.30 -6.26
C ARG A 197 8.11 19.26 -5.87
N GLY A 198 6.85 19.64 -6.04
CA GLY A 198 5.74 18.80 -5.65
C GLY A 198 5.45 18.83 -4.15
N LEU A 199 4.38 18.17 -3.75
CA LEU A 199 3.95 18.06 -2.36
C LEU A 199 4.98 17.31 -1.51
N GLY A 200 5.64 16.29 -2.06
CA GLY A 200 6.71 15.56 -1.37
C GLY A 200 7.93 16.44 -1.10
N GLY A 201 8.40 17.18 -2.11
CA GLY A 201 9.50 18.13 -1.96
C GLY A 201 9.16 19.22 -0.93
N ALA A 202 7.96 19.80 -1.01
CA ALA A 202 7.51 20.84 -0.10
C ALA A 202 7.39 20.38 1.37
N LEU A 203 7.04 19.10 1.60
CA LEU A 203 7.06 18.50 2.94
C LEU A 203 8.47 18.41 3.51
N VAL A 204 9.45 17.97 2.71
CA VAL A 204 10.85 17.87 3.13
C VAL A 204 11.47 19.26 3.32
N GLU A 205 11.13 20.21 2.45
CA GLU A 205 11.55 21.60 2.61
C GLU A 205 11.00 22.22 3.90
N SER A 206 9.72 22.01 4.20
CA SER A 206 9.09 22.49 5.45
C SER A 206 9.71 21.85 6.69
N LEU A 207 10.12 20.58 6.60
CA LEU A 207 10.86 19.89 7.66
C LEU A 207 12.23 20.54 7.88
N ASN A 208 12.99 20.75 6.81
CA ASN A 208 14.33 21.36 6.88
C ASN A 208 14.27 22.82 7.36
N ALA A 209 13.20 23.54 7.03
CA ALA A 209 12.92 24.89 7.49
C ALA A 209 12.37 24.94 8.94
N LEU A 210 12.12 23.79 9.57
CA LEU A 210 11.47 23.67 10.88
C LEU A 210 10.17 24.48 10.97
N ALA A 211 9.37 24.43 9.90
CA ALA A 211 8.11 25.16 9.77
C ALA A 211 6.91 24.20 9.94
N PRO A 212 6.57 23.78 11.18
CA PRO A 212 5.55 22.77 11.43
C PRO A 212 4.18 23.17 10.88
N GLN A 213 3.81 24.46 10.92
CA GLN A 213 2.53 24.95 10.39
C GLN A 213 2.40 24.64 8.89
N GLN A 214 3.46 24.89 8.11
CA GLN A 214 3.51 24.63 6.67
C GLN A 214 3.56 23.13 6.38
N MET A 215 4.35 22.39 7.16
CA MET A 215 4.43 20.94 7.01
C MET A 215 3.06 20.28 7.21
N TRP A 216 2.36 20.56 8.31
CA TRP A 216 1.02 20.03 8.58
C TRP A 216 -0.01 20.49 7.55
N ALA A 217 0.12 21.70 6.99
CA ALA A 217 -0.68 22.17 5.86
C ALA A 217 -0.50 21.28 4.63
N TYR A 218 0.74 20.98 4.23
CA TYR A 218 1.01 20.07 3.11
C TYR A 218 0.53 18.64 3.39
N VAL A 219 0.63 18.13 4.63
CA VAL A 219 0.07 16.82 5.01
C VAL A 219 -1.44 16.79 4.81
N ALA A 220 -2.15 17.84 5.24
CA ALA A 220 -3.60 17.95 5.06
C ALA A 220 -3.98 17.98 3.57
N VAL A 221 -3.21 18.68 2.74
CA VAL A 221 -3.43 18.77 1.29
C VAL A 221 -3.17 17.42 0.61
N CYS A 222 -2.10 16.71 0.97
CA CYS A 222 -1.84 15.35 0.50
C CYS A 222 -3.02 14.40 0.79
N GLY A 223 -3.55 14.44 2.02
CA GLY A 223 -4.74 13.66 2.39
C GLY A 223 -6.00 14.08 1.63
N ALA A 224 -6.22 15.38 1.45
CA ALA A 224 -7.36 15.91 0.70
C ALA A 224 -7.30 15.49 -0.78
N ILE A 225 -6.16 15.63 -1.45
CA ILE A 225 -5.98 15.24 -2.85
C ILE A 225 -6.16 13.73 -3.01
N GLY A 226 -5.56 12.92 -2.13
CA GLY A 226 -5.75 11.47 -2.16
C GLY A 226 -7.21 11.06 -1.97
N PHE A 227 -7.92 11.69 -1.04
CA PHE A 227 -9.34 11.47 -0.81
C PHE A 227 -10.20 11.88 -2.02
N LEU A 228 -9.95 13.08 -2.56
CA LEU A 228 -10.67 13.64 -3.70
C LEU A 228 -10.45 12.81 -4.97
N LEU A 229 -9.20 12.44 -5.27
CA LEU A 229 -8.87 11.57 -6.41
C LEU A 229 -9.64 10.25 -6.32
N ASN A 230 -9.59 9.59 -5.16
CA ASN A 230 -10.28 8.33 -4.93
C ASN A 230 -11.82 8.49 -5.00
N ALA A 231 -12.36 9.58 -4.47
CA ALA A 231 -13.80 9.89 -4.57
C ALA A 231 -14.25 10.13 -6.02
N THR A 232 -13.49 10.92 -6.78
CA THR A 232 -13.76 11.23 -8.18
C THR A 232 -13.71 9.98 -9.05
N LEU A 233 -12.66 9.16 -8.94
CA LEU A 233 -12.54 7.91 -9.69
C LEU A 233 -13.69 6.93 -9.38
N ARG A 234 -14.15 6.87 -8.12
CA ARG A 234 -15.32 6.06 -7.75
C ARG A 234 -16.62 6.58 -8.36
N ARG A 235 -16.82 7.89 -8.40
CA ARG A 235 -18.00 8.51 -9.02
C ARG A 235 -18.01 8.26 -10.52
N LEU A 236 -16.88 8.49 -11.19
CA LEU A 236 -16.72 8.23 -12.62
C LEU A 236 -16.96 6.76 -12.97
N GLY A 237 -16.41 5.82 -12.18
CA GLY A 237 -16.65 4.40 -12.38
C GLY A 237 -18.14 4.02 -12.27
N ARG A 238 -18.86 4.58 -11.27
CA ARG A 238 -20.30 4.31 -11.10
C ARG A 238 -21.15 4.91 -12.20
N ALA A 239 -20.78 6.10 -12.68
CA ALA A 239 -21.47 6.75 -13.79
C ALA A 239 -21.28 5.98 -15.11
N ALA A 240 -20.06 5.48 -15.36
CA ALA A 240 -19.76 4.72 -16.56
C ALA A 240 -20.37 3.30 -16.55
N PHE A 241 -20.52 2.68 -15.37
CA PHE A 241 -21.05 1.32 -15.23
C PHE A 241 -22.12 1.22 -14.12
N PRO A 242 -23.35 1.73 -14.37
CA PRO A 242 -24.40 1.80 -13.35
C PRO A 242 -24.89 0.43 -12.87
N ALA A 243 -24.88 -0.56 -13.77
CA ALA A 243 -25.38 -1.91 -13.53
C ALA A 243 -24.39 -2.80 -12.74
N ILE A 244 -23.18 -2.31 -12.47
CA ILE A 244 -22.11 -3.11 -11.86
C ILE A 244 -21.82 -2.54 -10.48
N PRO A 245 -22.09 -3.28 -9.39
CA PRO A 245 -21.75 -2.82 -8.05
C PRO A 245 -20.22 -2.73 -7.93
N LEU A 246 -19.67 -1.53 -8.14
CA LEU A 246 -18.28 -1.25 -7.83
C LEU A 246 -18.10 -1.42 -6.32
N THR A 247 -17.47 -2.52 -5.95
CA THR A 247 -17.18 -2.87 -4.57
C THR A 247 -16.49 -1.70 -3.88
N THR A 248 -17.00 -1.37 -2.69
CA THR A 248 -16.47 -0.29 -1.87
C THR A 248 -15.03 -0.62 -1.50
N GLY A 249 -14.14 0.37 -1.30
CA GLY A 249 -12.76 0.11 -0.86
C GLY A 249 -12.65 -0.75 0.42
N ARG A 250 -13.73 -0.84 1.20
CA ARG A 250 -13.88 -1.72 2.38
C ARG A 250 -14.15 -3.19 2.05
N ASP A 251 -14.72 -3.48 0.89
CA ASP A 251 -15.05 -4.83 0.42
C ASP A 251 -13.88 -5.44 -0.40
N VAL A 252 -12.93 -4.61 -0.84
CA VAL A 252 -11.73 -5.04 -1.58
C VAL A 252 -10.83 -5.93 -0.71
N GLY A 253 -10.83 -5.72 0.61
CA GLY A 253 -10.17 -6.64 1.54
C GLY A 253 -10.71 -8.07 1.45
N VAL A 254 -11.93 -8.27 0.97
CA VAL A 254 -12.57 -9.60 0.87
C VAL A 254 -12.44 -10.22 -0.52
N LEU A 255 -12.13 -9.44 -1.58
CA LEU A 255 -12.23 -9.92 -2.96
C LEU A 255 -10.94 -9.99 -3.80
N THR A 256 -9.77 -9.66 -3.28
CA THR A 256 -8.52 -9.88 -4.05
C THR A 256 -7.34 -10.18 -3.15
N GLU A 257 -7.10 -11.45 -2.87
CA GLU A 257 -6.35 -12.21 -3.85
C GLU A 257 -7.27 -13.34 -4.31
N PRO A 258 -7.59 -13.49 -5.61
CA PRO A 258 -7.70 -14.84 -6.09
C PRO A 258 -6.39 -15.47 -5.63
N GLY A 259 -6.48 -16.44 -4.72
CA GLY A 259 -5.49 -17.49 -4.73
C GLY A 259 -5.59 -18.06 -6.14
N LEU A 260 -4.86 -17.48 -7.08
CA LEU A 260 -4.32 -18.20 -8.20
C LEU A 260 -3.63 -19.36 -7.49
N SER A 261 -4.31 -20.49 -7.59
CA SER A 261 -4.13 -21.69 -6.80
C SER A 261 -2.65 -22.01 -6.58
N ALA A 262 -2.37 -22.53 -5.39
CA ALA A 262 -1.06 -22.90 -4.89
C ALA A 262 -0.25 -23.77 -5.89
N PRO A 263 1.06 -23.92 -5.65
CA PRO A 263 2.13 -23.86 -6.63
C PRO A 263 2.31 -25.18 -7.37
N GLN A 264 1.74 -25.35 -8.55
CA GLN A 264 2.07 -26.51 -9.39
C GLN A 264 3.00 -26.16 -10.57
N SER A 265 3.36 -24.87 -10.74
CA SER A 265 4.40 -24.43 -11.68
C SER A 265 5.29 -23.31 -11.16
N ALA A 266 5.52 -23.20 -9.84
CA ALA A 266 6.30 -22.10 -9.24
C ALA A 266 7.68 -21.90 -9.90
N VAL A 267 8.35 -22.99 -10.30
CA VAL A 267 9.65 -22.90 -10.99
C VAL A 267 9.51 -22.37 -12.43
N ARG A 268 8.52 -22.85 -13.19
CA ARG A 268 8.28 -22.39 -14.58
C ARG A 268 7.83 -20.92 -14.61
N GLY A 269 7.12 -20.49 -13.57
CA GLY A 269 6.71 -19.11 -13.38
C GLY A 269 7.86 -18.13 -13.15
N LEU A 270 9.05 -18.63 -12.78
CA LEU A 270 10.25 -17.81 -12.56
C LEU A 270 11.13 -17.71 -13.81
N VAL A 271 10.81 -18.44 -14.88
CA VAL A 271 11.60 -18.44 -16.11
C VAL A 271 11.73 -17.03 -16.70
N PRO A 272 10.67 -16.19 -16.79
CA PRO A 272 10.82 -14.83 -17.29
C PRO A 272 11.71 -13.96 -16.42
N LEU A 273 11.61 -14.07 -15.09
CA LEU A 273 12.49 -13.34 -14.17
C LEU A 273 13.95 -13.80 -14.29
N ALA A 274 14.18 -15.11 -14.35
CA ALA A 274 15.51 -15.67 -14.55
C ALA A 274 16.10 -15.25 -15.90
N ALA A 275 15.30 -15.29 -16.97
CA ALA A 275 15.69 -14.83 -18.29
C ALA A 275 16.00 -13.32 -18.31
N LEU A 276 15.21 -12.51 -17.61
CA LEU A 276 15.46 -11.08 -17.44
C LEU A 276 16.78 -10.82 -16.72
N LEU A 277 17.04 -11.51 -15.60
CA LEU A 277 18.27 -11.36 -14.83
C LEU A 277 19.50 -11.86 -15.60
N LEU A 278 19.37 -12.95 -16.36
CA LEU A 278 20.43 -13.44 -17.23
C LEU A 278 20.69 -12.50 -18.41
N ALA A 279 19.64 -11.97 -19.03
CA ALA A 279 19.75 -10.97 -20.08
C ALA A 279 20.45 -9.70 -19.55
N TRP A 280 20.10 -9.26 -18.35
CA TRP A 280 20.78 -8.15 -17.68
C TRP A 280 22.25 -8.50 -17.39
N GLN A 281 22.54 -9.68 -16.84
CA GLN A 281 23.90 -10.13 -16.55
C GLN A 281 24.81 -10.14 -17.79
N VAL A 282 24.26 -10.47 -18.95
CA VAL A 282 25.01 -10.51 -20.22
C VAL A 282 25.10 -9.14 -20.88
N ALA A 283 24.04 -8.32 -20.81
CA ALA A 283 24.00 -7.00 -21.43
C ALA A 283 24.75 -5.93 -20.63
N ALA A 284 24.87 -6.08 -19.30
CA ALA A 284 25.51 -5.10 -18.45
C ALA A 284 27.05 -5.18 -18.52
N PRO A 285 27.73 -4.04 -18.74
CA PRO A 285 29.19 -4.02 -18.63
C PRO A 285 29.63 -4.23 -17.16
N PRO A 286 30.75 -4.92 -16.90
CA PRO A 286 31.22 -5.23 -15.54
C PRO A 286 31.46 -4.02 -14.63
N GLN A 287 31.59 -2.82 -15.19
CA GLN A 287 31.83 -1.55 -14.47
C GLN A 287 30.74 -0.51 -14.74
N SER A 288 29.51 -0.95 -14.99
CA SER A 288 28.38 -0.05 -15.19
C SER A 288 28.12 0.76 -13.93
N LEU A 289 28.22 2.10 -14.03
CA LEU A 289 27.93 3.02 -12.92
C LEU A 289 26.46 2.98 -12.47
N PHE A 290 25.56 2.55 -13.35
CA PHE A 290 24.10 2.66 -13.15
C PHE A 290 23.37 1.31 -13.20
N TRP A 291 23.86 0.39 -14.04
CA TRP A 291 23.23 -0.90 -14.33
C TRP A 291 24.22 -2.05 -14.16
N PRO A 292 24.81 -2.24 -12.97
CA PRO A 292 25.81 -3.28 -12.75
C PRO A 292 25.18 -4.68 -12.90
N PRO A 293 25.94 -5.66 -13.40
CA PRO A 293 25.43 -7.02 -13.53
C PRO A 293 25.01 -7.59 -12.16
N PRO A 294 23.97 -8.46 -12.11
CA PRO A 294 23.53 -9.09 -10.85
C PRO A 294 24.63 -9.77 -10.03
N SER A 295 25.72 -10.25 -10.66
CA SER A 295 26.87 -10.81 -9.95
C SER A 295 27.68 -9.78 -9.14
N GLU A 296 27.64 -8.50 -9.51
CA GLU A 296 28.24 -7.40 -8.72
C GLU A 296 27.41 -7.11 -7.48
N TRP A 297 26.09 -7.29 -7.54
CA TRP A 297 25.21 -7.01 -6.39
C TRP A 297 25.57 -7.90 -5.21
N LEU A 298 25.81 -9.19 -5.48
CA LEU A 298 26.22 -10.14 -4.44
C LEU A 298 27.58 -9.77 -3.84
N ARG A 299 28.53 -9.32 -4.68
CA ARG A 299 29.85 -8.87 -4.22
C ARG A 299 29.79 -7.58 -3.40
N ALA A 300 28.94 -6.64 -3.78
CA ALA A 300 28.69 -5.43 -3.00
C ALA A 300 28.02 -5.76 -1.65
N LEU A 301 27.05 -6.68 -1.65
CA LEU A 301 26.41 -7.16 -0.42
C LEU A 301 27.40 -7.85 0.52
N THR A 302 28.32 -8.68 0.00
CA THR A 302 29.39 -9.27 0.84
C THR A 302 30.30 -8.20 1.41
N GLY A 303 30.67 -7.18 0.62
CA GLY A 303 31.43 -6.04 1.11
C GLY A 303 30.72 -5.29 2.25
N LEU A 304 29.40 -5.11 2.17
CA LEU A 304 28.61 -4.50 3.24
C LEU A 304 28.51 -5.40 4.49
N VAL A 305 28.56 -6.72 4.34
CA VAL A 305 28.62 -7.66 5.46
C VAL A 305 29.99 -7.58 6.14
N ASP A 306 31.07 -7.62 5.36
CA ASP A 306 32.44 -7.57 5.86
C ASP A 306 32.75 -6.23 6.55
N ALA A 307 32.18 -5.13 6.04
CA ALA A 307 32.22 -3.82 6.68
C ALA A 307 31.36 -3.72 7.95
N GLY A 308 30.61 -4.76 8.32
CA GLY A 308 29.72 -4.77 9.48
C GLY A 308 28.50 -3.87 9.33
N ALA A 309 28.13 -3.45 8.11
CA ALA A 309 27.04 -2.51 7.86
C ALA A 309 25.69 -3.20 7.59
N LEU A 310 25.69 -4.30 6.81
CA LEU A 310 24.45 -4.92 6.32
C LEU A 310 23.63 -5.58 7.44
N LEU A 311 24.28 -6.39 8.29
CA LEU A 311 23.58 -7.17 9.31
C LEU A 311 22.92 -6.30 10.39
N PRO A 312 23.57 -5.26 10.95
CA PRO A 312 22.91 -4.34 11.88
C PRO A 312 21.75 -3.59 11.23
N ALA A 313 21.92 -3.11 9.99
CA ALA A 313 20.86 -2.42 9.27
C ALA A 313 19.66 -3.35 9.00
N ALA A 314 19.90 -4.58 8.57
CA ALA A 314 18.85 -5.58 8.38
C ALA A 314 18.15 -5.92 9.71
N ALA A 315 18.90 -6.10 10.80
CA ALA A 315 18.33 -6.34 12.12
C ALA A 315 17.46 -5.17 12.60
N GLU A 316 17.89 -3.93 12.35
CA GLU A 316 17.12 -2.74 12.69
C GLU A 316 15.82 -2.67 11.89
N THR A 317 15.87 -2.81 10.55
CA THR A 317 14.67 -2.85 9.69
C THR A 317 13.71 -3.95 10.12
N VAL A 318 14.20 -5.18 10.35
CA VAL A 318 13.36 -6.31 10.80
C VAL A 318 12.75 -6.00 12.16
N SER A 319 13.51 -5.45 13.09
CA SER A 319 13.02 -5.12 14.43
C SER A 319 11.94 -4.04 14.40
N THR A 320 12.13 -2.98 13.61
CA THR A 320 11.18 -1.87 13.45
C THR A 320 9.89 -2.39 12.79
N TYR A 321 10.04 -3.22 11.75
CA TYR A 321 8.92 -3.88 11.08
C TYR A 321 8.11 -4.77 12.05
N VAL A 322 8.77 -5.66 12.80
CA VAL A 322 8.07 -6.60 13.71
C VAL A 322 7.41 -5.88 14.87
N VAL A 323 8.13 -4.97 15.55
CA VAL A 323 7.60 -4.24 16.71
C VAL A 323 6.49 -3.30 16.28
N GLY A 324 6.67 -2.56 15.19
CA GLY A 324 5.65 -1.67 14.63
C GLY A 324 4.40 -2.43 14.19
N LEU A 325 4.55 -3.57 13.51
CA LEU A 325 3.42 -4.41 13.11
C LEU A 325 2.70 -5.03 14.31
N ALA A 326 3.42 -5.45 15.35
CA ALA A 326 2.82 -5.97 16.58
C ALA A 326 2.04 -4.89 17.34
N ALA A 327 2.60 -3.69 17.46
CA ALA A 327 1.92 -2.53 18.06
C ALA A 327 0.68 -2.12 17.24
N ALA A 328 0.78 -2.07 15.91
CA ALA A 328 -0.35 -1.81 15.03
C ALA A 328 -1.45 -2.89 15.14
N ALA A 329 -1.05 -4.17 15.21
CA ALA A 329 -1.98 -5.28 15.38
C ALA A 329 -2.76 -5.18 16.69
N LEU A 330 -2.06 -4.82 17.78
CA LEU A 330 -2.67 -4.64 19.10
C LEU A 330 -3.60 -3.42 19.13
N CYS A 331 -3.07 -2.22 18.84
CA CYS A 331 -3.82 -0.98 18.90
C CYS A 331 -4.97 -0.94 17.89
N GLY A 332 -4.68 -1.28 16.63
CA GLY A 332 -5.67 -1.34 15.56
C GLY A 332 -6.71 -2.43 15.79
N GLY A 333 -6.30 -3.62 16.27
CA GLY A 333 -7.22 -4.70 16.59
C GLY A 333 -8.19 -4.32 17.71
N LEU A 334 -7.69 -3.77 18.82
CA LEU A 334 -8.51 -3.32 19.95
C LEU A 334 -9.48 -2.20 19.55
N ALA A 335 -8.98 -1.17 18.87
CA ALA A 335 -9.81 -0.08 18.36
C ALA A 335 -10.86 -0.59 17.34
N GLY A 336 -10.47 -1.53 16.48
CA GLY A 336 -11.35 -2.13 15.49
C GLY A 336 -12.49 -2.94 16.12
N VAL A 337 -12.20 -3.72 17.17
CA VAL A 337 -13.25 -4.40 17.96
C VAL A 337 -14.18 -3.38 18.61
N ALA A 338 -13.64 -2.33 19.23
CA ALA A 338 -14.44 -1.29 19.89
C ALA A 338 -15.37 -0.56 18.91
N VAL A 339 -14.85 -0.13 17.75
CA VAL A 339 -15.64 0.54 16.70
C VAL A 339 -16.67 -0.42 16.09
N GLY A 340 -16.27 -1.65 15.79
CA GLY A 340 -17.14 -2.66 15.17
C GLY A 340 -18.26 -3.17 16.09
N TRP A 341 -18.11 -3.02 17.40
CA TRP A 341 -19.12 -3.43 18.38
C TRP A 341 -20.38 -2.54 18.33
N SER A 342 -20.23 -1.25 18.05
CA SER A 342 -21.33 -0.29 18.05
C SER A 342 -21.63 0.23 16.65
N ARG A 343 -22.84 -0.09 16.14
CA ARG A 343 -23.34 0.46 14.87
C ARG A 343 -23.42 2.00 14.87
N ARG A 344 -23.53 2.63 16.05
CA ARG A 344 -23.52 4.09 16.18
C ARG A 344 -22.10 4.64 16.06
N ALA A 345 -21.15 4.06 16.79
CA ALA A 345 -19.74 4.47 16.74
C ALA A 345 -19.17 4.29 15.32
N ASP A 346 -19.44 3.14 14.69
CA ASP A 346 -19.04 2.87 13.31
C ASP A 346 -19.56 3.92 12.33
N ARG A 347 -20.85 4.28 12.38
CA ARG A 347 -21.42 5.33 11.52
C ARG A 347 -20.84 6.72 11.79
N ALA A 348 -20.53 7.03 13.05
CA ALA A 348 -20.00 8.32 13.46
C ALA A 348 -18.51 8.47 13.07
N LEU A 349 -17.70 7.44 13.30
CA LEU A 349 -16.25 7.45 13.10
C LEU A 349 -15.83 7.10 11.67
N THR A 350 -16.66 6.37 10.92
CA THR A 350 -16.35 5.94 9.54
C THR A 350 -15.81 7.05 8.64
N PRO A 351 -16.46 8.23 8.54
CA PRO A 351 -15.98 9.29 7.65
C PRO A 351 -14.60 9.80 8.06
N THR A 352 -14.36 9.96 9.36
CA THR A 352 -13.08 10.39 9.92
C THR A 352 -11.98 9.37 9.66
N LEU A 353 -12.26 8.10 9.92
CA LEU A 353 -11.31 7.00 9.69
C LEU A 353 -10.97 6.87 8.20
N ASP A 354 -11.95 7.03 7.30
CA ASP A 354 -11.72 6.98 5.86
C ASP A 354 -10.88 8.18 5.38
N PHE A 355 -11.01 9.36 6.00
CA PHE A 355 -10.17 10.53 5.71
C PHE A 355 -8.74 10.36 6.24
N LEU A 356 -8.58 9.95 7.51
CA LEU A 356 -7.27 9.72 8.11
C LEU A 356 -6.49 8.60 7.38
N ALA A 357 -7.19 7.57 6.91
CA ALA A 357 -6.59 6.52 6.10
C ALA A 357 -6.24 6.97 4.67
N ALA A 358 -6.74 8.12 4.21
CA ALA A 358 -6.39 8.70 2.91
C ALA A 358 -5.11 9.53 2.96
N VAL A 359 -4.64 9.93 4.16
CA VAL A 359 -3.37 10.63 4.33
C VAL A 359 -2.23 9.69 3.92
N PRO A 360 -1.38 10.07 2.96
CA PRO A 360 -0.23 9.26 2.55
C PRO A 360 0.70 9.02 3.74
N ALA A 361 1.12 7.76 3.93
CA ALA A 361 2.08 7.40 4.97
C ALA A 361 3.38 8.21 4.88
N ALA A 362 3.80 8.52 3.65
CA ALA A 362 4.97 9.34 3.34
C ALA A 362 4.89 10.75 3.92
N ALA A 363 3.70 11.35 3.88
CA ALA A 363 3.48 12.69 4.40
C ALA A 363 3.61 12.73 5.93
N LEU A 364 3.42 11.60 6.62
CA LEU A 364 3.58 11.52 8.07
C LEU A 364 5.03 11.31 8.51
N VAL A 365 5.95 10.95 7.62
CA VAL A 365 7.35 10.68 8.00
C VAL A 365 8.03 11.93 8.54
N PRO A 366 8.00 13.09 7.84
CA PRO A 366 8.58 14.34 8.34
C PRO A 366 7.97 14.77 9.67
N VAL A 367 6.65 14.61 9.81
CA VAL A 367 5.92 14.94 11.04
C VAL A 367 6.43 14.13 12.22
N VAL A 368 6.56 12.81 12.05
CA VAL A 368 7.01 11.93 13.14
C VAL A 368 8.48 12.17 13.48
N VAL A 369 9.34 12.42 12.48
CA VAL A 369 10.74 12.81 12.71
C VAL A 369 10.84 14.12 13.48
N LEU A 370 10.00 15.11 13.15
CA LEU A 370 10.01 16.39 13.84
C LEU A 370 9.51 16.27 15.29
N LEU A 371 8.48 15.46 15.53
CA LEU A 371 7.88 15.29 16.86
C LEU A 371 8.72 14.44 17.82
N LEU A 372 9.34 13.36 17.32
CA LEU A 372 10.01 12.37 18.15
C LEU A 372 11.54 12.39 17.99
N GLY A 373 12.05 13.22 17.08
CA GLY A 373 13.44 13.19 16.65
C GLY A 373 13.74 12.03 15.70
N PRO A 374 14.91 12.05 15.03
CA PRO A 374 15.37 10.91 14.24
C PRO A 374 15.69 9.71 15.14
N GLY A 375 15.51 8.51 14.59
CA GLY A 375 15.88 7.25 15.25
C GLY A 375 14.74 6.26 15.42
N ARG A 376 15.08 5.07 15.94
CA ARG A 376 14.22 3.87 15.92
C ARG A 376 12.83 4.05 16.52
N VAL A 377 12.69 4.85 17.58
CA VAL A 377 11.39 5.09 18.22
C VAL A 377 10.43 5.77 17.25
N ALA A 378 10.91 6.77 16.50
CA ALA A 378 10.14 7.45 15.47
C ALA A 378 9.69 6.48 14.38
N GLY A 379 10.58 5.62 13.90
CA GLY A 379 10.25 4.59 12.91
C GLY A 379 9.19 3.59 13.41
N VAL A 380 9.33 3.08 14.64
CA VAL A 380 8.35 2.16 15.23
C VAL A 380 6.99 2.83 15.40
N VAL A 381 6.95 4.08 15.89
CA VAL A 381 5.70 4.82 16.07
C VAL A 381 5.04 5.11 14.73
N LEU A 382 5.81 5.54 13.72
CA LEU A 382 5.29 5.77 12.38
C LEU A 382 4.65 4.49 11.81
N VAL A 383 5.34 3.35 11.87
CA VAL A 383 4.80 2.06 11.44
C VAL A 383 3.55 1.71 12.24
N ALA A 384 3.59 1.81 13.58
CA ALA A 384 2.46 1.48 14.43
C ALA A 384 1.21 2.31 14.11
N VAL A 385 1.36 3.63 13.96
CA VAL A 385 0.26 4.56 13.67
C VAL A 385 -0.33 4.29 12.29
N VAL A 386 0.50 4.28 11.25
CA VAL A 386 0.03 4.12 9.86
C VAL A 386 -0.61 2.75 9.65
N VAL A 387 0.00 1.70 10.17
CA VAL A 387 -0.42 0.31 9.94
C VAL A 387 -1.62 -0.06 10.82
N SER A 388 -1.86 0.65 11.92
CA SER A 388 -3.04 0.43 12.76
C SER A 388 -4.35 0.64 12.01
N TRP A 389 -4.38 1.50 10.98
CA TRP A 389 -5.60 1.82 10.23
C TRP A 389 -6.16 0.65 9.42
N PRO A 390 -5.40 -0.02 8.53
CA PRO A 390 -5.88 -1.24 7.88
C PRO A 390 -6.35 -2.30 8.87
N VAL A 391 -5.60 -2.53 9.95
CA VAL A 391 -5.96 -3.50 11.00
C VAL A 391 -7.28 -3.12 11.67
N LEU A 392 -7.44 -1.86 12.04
CA LEU A 392 -8.66 -1.33 12.65
C LEU A 392 -9.86 -1.51 11.73
N LEU A 393 -9.74 -1.09 10.48
CA LEU A 393 -10.84 -1.16 9.51
C LEU A 393 -11.25 -2.61 9.22
N SER A 394 -10.29 -3.51 9.00
CA SER A 394 -10.55 -4.94 8.79
C SER A 394 -11.12 -5.64 10.03
N THR A 395 -10.67 -5.27 11.23
CA THR A 395 -11.19 -5.84 12.47
C THR A 395 -12.59 -5.32 12.78
N ALA A 396 -12.87 -4.05 12.47
CA ALA A 396 -14.19 -3.45 12.62
C ALA A 396 -15.21 -4.03 11.64
N THR A 397 -14.84 -4.31 10.38
CA THR A 397 -15.71 -5.03 9.43
C THR A 397 -15.96 -6.47 9.90
N ALA A 398 -14.92 -7.19 10.33
CA ALA A 398 -15.04 -8.55 10.84
C ALA A 398 -15.97 -8.64 12.07
N THR A 399 -15.83 -7.71 13.00
CA THR A 399 -16.66 -7.63 14.22
C THR A 399 -18.13 -7.36 13.89
N ARG A 400 -18.41 -6.50 12.91
CA ARG A 400 -19.78 -6.24 12.43
C ARG A 400 -20.39 -7.44 11.71
N GLY A 401 -19.57 -8.20 10.99
CA GLY A 401 -19.96 -9.37 10.22
C GLY A 401 -20.32 -10.61 11.06
N VAL A 402 -20.13 -10.57 12.39
CA VAL A 402 -20.47 -11.71 13.26
C VAL A 402 -21.99 -11.95 13.23
N PRO A 403 -22.45 -13.12 12.75
CA PRO A 403 -23.88 -13.42 12.61
C PRO A 403 -24.61 -13.27 13.95
N THR A 404 -25.80 -12.66 13.93
CA THR A 404 -26.65 -12.50 15.12
C THR A 404 -27.05 -13.87 15.68
N VAL A 405 -27.35 -14.83 14.81
CA VAL A 405 -27.69 -16.21 15.16
C VAL A 405 -26.63 -16.87 16.05
N ARG A 406 -25.33 -16.72 15.74
CA ARG A 406 -24.26 -17.29 16.58
C ARG A 406 -24.23 -16.66 17.98
N ARG A 407 -24.50 -15.36 18.07
CA ARG A 407 -24.53 -14.63 19.35
C ARG A 407 -25.76 -14.98 20.19
N GLU A 408 -26.90 -15.20 19.55
CA GLU A 408 -28.15 -15.61 20.21
C GLU A 408 -28.08 -17.07 20.67
N MET A 409 -27.58 -17.98 19.83
CA MET A 409 -27.32 -19.37 20.19
C MET A 409 -26.37 -19.47 21.40
N ALA A 410 -25.34 -18.64 21.45
CA ALA A 410 -24.43 -18.61 22.60
C ALA A 410 -25.12 -18.18 23.90
N ARG A 411 -26.15 -17.33 23.83
CA ARG A 411 -26.95 -16.91 24.98
C ARG A 411 -27.92 -18.01 25.41
N THR A 412 -28.58 -18.68 24.46
CA THR A 412 -29.52 -19.77 24.77
C THR A 412 -28.80 -21.00 25.36
N LEU A 413 -27.56 -21.25 24.94
CA LEU A 413 -26.70 -22.30 25.52
C LEU A 413 -26.08 -21.93 26.89
N GLY A 414 -26.44 -20.78 27.49
CA GLY A 414 -25.98 -20.40 28.83
C GLY A 414 -24.49 -20.02 28.92
N LEU A 415 -23.82 -19.68 27.81
CA LEU A 415 -22.41 -19.29 27.87
C LEU A 415 -22.24 -17.97 28.63
N SER A 416 -21.29 -17.95 29.57
CA SER A 416 -20.88 -16.76 30.29
C SER A 416 -20.41 -15.64 29.34
N PRO A 417 -20.41 -14.35 29.74
CA PRO A 417 -19.94 -13.26 28.89
C PRO A 417 -18.53 -13.50 28.30
N LEU A 418 -17.62 -14.02 29.13
CA LEU A 418 -16.27 -14.40 28.71
C LEU A 418 -16.28 -15.61 27.77
N GLY A 419 -17.12 -16.62 28.06
CA GLY A 419 -17.31 -17.78 27.19
C GLY A 419 -17.85 -17.39 25.81
N ARG A 420 -18.80 -16.46 25.74
CA ARG A 420 -19.33 -15.90 24.49
C ARG A 420 -18.25 -15.17 23.70
N TRP A 421 -17.43 -14.37 24.38
CA TRP A 421 -16.36 -13.63 23.73
C TRP A 421 -15.28 -14.56 23.18
N LEU A 422 -14.75 -15.48 24.00
CA LEU A 422 -13.66 -16.38 23.63
C LEU A 422 -14.07 -17.49 22.65
N ARG A 423 -15.28 -18.03 22.77
CA ARG A 423 -15.71 -19.19 21.96
C ARG A 423 -16.54 -18.84 20.72
N VAL A 424 -17.10 -17.63 20.65
CA VAL A 424 -17.99 -17.24 19.53
C VAL A 424 -17.51 -16.00 18.81
N VAL A 425 -17.26 -14.91 19.53
CA VAL A 425 -16.87 -13.63 18.91
C VAL A 425 -15.44 -13.70 18.38
N LEU A 426 -14.47 -14.01 19.25
CA LEU A 426 -13.05 -14.07 18.89
C LEU A 426 -12.80 -15.03 17.70
N PRO A 427 -13.41 -16.23 17.65
CA PRO A 427 -13.27 -17.11 16.50
C PRO A 427 -13.92 -16.60 15.22
N SER A 428 -15.04 -15.90 15.33
CA SER A 428 -15.71 -15.32 14.16
C SER A 428 -14.93 -14.15 13.56
N ILE A 429 -14.21 -13.37 14.37
CA ILE A 429 -13.44 -12.21 13.89
C ILE A 429 -12.02 -12.59 13.43
N THR A 430 -11.45 -13.70 13.90
CA THR A 430 -10.07 -14.08 13.56
C THR A 430 -9.75 -14.14 12.05
N PRO A 431 -10.61 -14.69 11.16
CA PRO A 431 -10.31 -14.68 9.73
C PRO A 431 -10.16 -13.27 9.17
N GLY A 432 -11.05 -12.36 9.56
CA GLY A 432 -11.00 -10.96 9.12
C GLY A 432 -9.84 -10.18 9.75
N GLY A 433 -9.49 -10.46 11.01
CA GLY A 433 -8.30 -9.89 11.66
C GLY A 433 -6.99 -10.36 11.01
N LEU A 434 -6.87 -11.66 10.70
CA LEU A 434 -5.71 -12.21 9.99
C LEU A 434 -5.58 -11.66 8.57
N LEU A 435 -6.71 -11.43 7.89
CA LEU A 435 -6.72 -10.75 6.61
C LEU A 435 -6.24 -9.30 6.72
N GLY A 436 -6.72 -8.57 7.74
CA GLY A 436 -6.21 -7.23 8.06
C GLY A 436 -4.71 -7.22 8.33
N LEU A 437 -4.20 -8.19 9.10
CA LEU A 437 -2.77 -8.32 9.39
C LEU A 437 -1.94 -8.62 8.14
N ARG A 438 -2.46 -9.43 7.21
CA ARG A 438 -1.80 -9.72 5.93
C ARG A 438 -1.64 -8.46 5.07
N LEU A 439 -2.70 -7.64 4.98
CA LEU A 439 -2.64 -6.36 4.27
C LEU A 439 -1.71 -5.37 4.97
N ALA A 440 -1.79 -5.31 6.30
CA ALA A 440 -0.99 -4.46 7.16
C ALA A 440 0.52 -4.76 7.06
N SER A 441 0.91 -6.02 6.87
CA SER A 441 2.32 -6.39 6.75
C SER A 441 3.00 -5.83 5.50
N GLY A 442 2.37 -5.92 4.32
CA GLY A 442 2.95 -5.33 3.12
C GLY A 442 3.15 -3.83 3.26
N LEU A 443 2.16 -3.14 3.86
CA LEU A 443 2.25 -1.72 4.18
C LEU A 443 3.33 -1.44 5.24
N ALA A 444 3.44 -2.26 6.28
CA ALA A 444 4.44 -2.10 7.33
C ALA A 444 5.86 -2.12 6.77
N LEU A 445 6.16 -2.98 5.79
CA LEU A 445 7.47 -2.98 5.14
C LEU A 445 7.72 -1.67 4.38
N ILE A 446 6.74 -1.21 3.58
CA ILE A 446 6.84 0.07 2.85
C ILE A 446 7.11 1.22 3.83
N VAL A 447 6.35 1.30 4.93
CA VAL A 447 6.48 2.37 5.93
C VAL A 447 7.79 2.26 6.71
N THR A 448 8.26 1.05 7.00
CA THR A 448 9.55 0.84 7.67
C THR A 448 10.71 1.33 6.80
N LEU A 449 10.70 1.00 5.49
CA LEU A 449 11.73 1.47 4.57
C LEU A 449 11.69 2.98 4.39
N LEU A 450 10.49 3.55 4.35
CA LEU A 450 10.29 4.98 4.29
C LEU A 450 10.87 5.66 5.56
N ALA A 451 10.61 5.09 6.74
CA ALA A 451 11.21 5.55 7.98
C ALA A 451 12.75 5.53 7.94
N ASP A 452 13.34 4.42 7.48
CA ASP A 452 14.79 4.25 7.37
C ASP A 452 15.42 5.27 6.39
N ILE A 453 14.75 5.54 5.26
CA ILE A 453 15.21 6.47 4.22
C ILE A 453 15.28 7.91 4.74
N PHE A 454 14.30 8.34 5.54
CA PHE A 454 14.22 9.71 6.06
C PHE A 454 14.79 9.88 7.48
N GLY A 455 15.62 8.95 7.95
CA GLY A 455 16.32 9.09 9.23
C GLY A 455 15.48 8.81 10.48
N ALA A 456 14.26 8.27 10.34
CA ALA A 456 13.49 7.69 11.45
C ALA A 456 13.93 6.26 11.80
N GLY A 457 15.10 5.83 11.34
CA GLY A 457 15.66 4.51 11.57
C GLY A 457 17.05 4.37 10.96
N GLY A 458 17.80 3.37 11.40
CA GLY A 458 19.13 3.08 10.91
C GLY A 458 19.25 1.88 9.97
N GLY A 459 18.11 1.39 9.45
CA GLY A 459 18.03 0.16 8.69
C GLY A 459 18.45 0.22 7.23
N ILE A 460 18.04 -0.77 6.45
CA ILE A 460 18.40 -0.96 5.03
C ILE A 460 18.05 0.26 4.17
N GLY A 461 16.96 0.95 4.47
CA GLY A 461 16.58 2.17 3.75
C GLY A 461 17.65 3.27 3.82
N ARG A 462 18.34 3.39 4.96
CA ARG A 462 19.46 4.34 5.10
C ARG A 462 20.67 3.91 4.28
N LEU A 463 20.97 2.61 4.24
CA LEU A 463 22.04 2.09 3.38
C LEU A 463 21.74 2.33 1.90
N LEU A 464 20.47 2.20 1.47
CA LEU A 464 20.07 2.52 0.09
C LEU A 464 20.36 3.99 -0.26
N VAL A 465 20.06 4.92 0.65
CA VAL A 465 20.35 6.35 0.46
C VAL A 465 21.86 6.60 0.43
N ILE A 466 22.63 5.99 1.34
CA ILE A 466 24.09 6.13 1.36
C ILE A 466 24.71 5.60 0.05
N SER A 467 24.31 4.41 -0.40
CA SER A 467 24.77 3.84 -1.68
C SER A 467 24.39 4.73 -2.86
N GLN A 468 23.21 5.36 -2.83
CA GLN A 468 22.81 6.35 -3.83
C GLN A 468 23.72 7.59 -3.82
N GLN A 469 24.03 8.15 -2.65
CA GLN A 469 24.89 9.32 -2.53
C GLN A 469 26.35 9.03 -2.94
N GLN A 470 26.80 7.80 -2.73
CA GLN A 470 28.14 7.34 -3.10
C GLN A 470 28.24 6.85 -4.56
N PHE A 471 27.15 6.89 -5.33
CA PHE A 471 27.07 6.33 -6.68
C PHE A 471 27.42 4.82 -6.75
N ASP A 472 27.19 4.08 -5.66
CA ASP A 472 27.35 2.64 -5.60
C ASP A 472 26.05 1.94 -6.03
N ALA A 473 25.85 1.84 -7.35
CA ALA A 473 24.69 1.16 -7.92
C ALA A 473 24.68 -0.35 -7.59
N ALA A 474 25.84 -0.98 -7.38
CA ALA A 474 25.90 -2.41 -7.11
C ALA A 474 25.33 -2.71 -5.71
N ALA A 475 25.74 -1.92 -4.71
CA ALA A 475 25.14 -1.97 -3.39
C ALA A 475 23.66 -1.59 -3.42
N ALA A 476 23.28 -0.55 -4.15
CA ALA A 476 21.88 -0.10 -4.20
C ALA A 476 20.94 -1.18 -4.77
N TRP A 477 21.27 -1.78 -5.93
CA TRP A 477 20.50 -2.90 -6.49
C TRP A 477 20.54 -4.16 -5.62
N GLY A 478 21.69 -4.44 -4.98
CA GLY A 478 21.82 -5.51 -4.00
C GLY A 478 20.87 -5.34 -2.81
N LEU A 479 20.81 -4.15 -2.22
CA LEU A 479 19.91 -3.84 -1.11
C LEU A 479 18.43 -3.91 -1.54
N VAL A 480 18.07 -3.43 -2.74
CA VAL A 480 16.72 -3.63 -3.31
C VAL A 480 16.37 -5.12 -3.36
N SER A 481 17.31 -5.97 -3.79
CA SER A 481 17.08 -7.43 -3.85
C SER A 481 16.85 -8.06 -2.46
N VAL A 482 17.60 -7.61 -1.44
CA VAL A 482 17.43 -8.05 -0.04
C VAL A 482 16.05 -7.63 0.48
N VAL A 483 15.64 -6.39 0.22
CA VAL A 483 14.31 -5.89 0.61
C VAL A 483 13.19 -6.66 -0.09
N GLY A 484 13.34 -6.95 -1.39
CA GLY A 484 12.39 -7.76 -2.14
C GLY A 484 12.26 -9.18 -1.58
N ALA A 485 13.38 -9.83 -1.29
CA ALA A 485 13.41 -11.15 -0.66
C ALA A 485 12.73 -11.14 0.71
N PHE A 486 12.96 -10.11 1.52
CA PHE A 486 12.29 -9.92 2.81
C PHE A 486 10.78 -9.70 2.67
N GLY A 487 10.35 -8.90 1.69
CA GLY A 487 8.93 -8.68 1.36
C GLY A 487 8.22 -9.99 0.96
N TYR A 488 8.85 -10.78 0.09
CA TYR A 488 8.34 -12.09 -0.29
C TYR A 488 8.24 -13.04 0.91
N LEU A 489 9.30 -13.14 1.71
CA LEU A 489 9.35 -14.01 2.88
C LEU A 489 8.30 -13.63 3.94
N SER A 490 8.18 -12.34 4.26
CA SER A 490 7.22 -11.84 5.25
C SER A 490 5.76 -12.13 4.84
N SER A 491 5.44 -11.91 3.55
CA SER A 491 4.13 -12.26 2.99
C SER A 491 3.85 -13.77 3.08
N ALA A 492 4.84 -14.61 2.77
CA ALA A 492 4.71 -16.06 2.85
C ALA A 492 4.50 -16.55 4.30
N VAL A 493 5.25 -16.01 5.26
CA VAL A 493 5.13 -16.34 6.69
C VAL A 493 3.72 -16.01 7.20
N ILE A 494 3.19 -14.83 6.90
CA ILE A 494 1.86 -14.44 7.37
C ILE A 494 0.76 -15.27 6.70
N GLY A 495 0.91 -15.57 5.41
CA GLY A 495 0.01 -16.50 4.72
C GLY A 495 -0.01 -17.89 5.38
N LEU A 496 1.15 -18.40 5.80
CA LEU A 496 1.26 -19.68 6.48
C LEU A 496 0.63 -19.66 7.88
N ILE A 497 0.84 -18.59 8.64
CA ILE A 497 0.19 -18.38 9.95
C ILE A 497 -1.33 -18.36 9.77
N GLY A 498 -1.82 -17.63 8.75
CA GLY A 498 -3.24 -17.56 8.42
C GLY A 498 -3.85 -18.94 8.12
N ARG A 499 -3.21 -19.72 7.25
CA ARG A 499 -3.67 -21.08 6.89
C ARG A 499 -3.73 -22.00 8.10
N ARG A 500 -2.69 -22.02 8.94
CA ARG A 500 -2.65 -22.87 10.15
C ARG A 500 -3.71 -22.47 11.18
N ALA A 501 -3.93 -21.17 11.37
CA ALA A 501 -4.95 -20.67 12.30
C ALA A 501 -6.37 -21.05 11.87
N LEU A 502 -6.65 -21.04 10.56
CA LEU A 502 -7.93 -21.45 9.99
C LEU A 502 -8.12 -22.97 9.99
N ALA A 503 -7.06 -23.74 9.67
CA ALA A 503 -7.09 -25.20 9.68
C ALA A 503 -7.40 -25.77 11.06
N ARG A 504 -6.78 -25.24 12.12
CA ARG A 504 -7.05 -25.63 13.51
C ARG A 504 -8.49 -25.36 13.96
N ARG A 505 -9.26 -24.58 13.20
CA ARG A 505 -10.63 -24.18 13.54
C ARG A 505 -11.70 -24.82 12.65
N GLY A 506 -11.32 -25.79 11.80
CA GLY A 506 -12.26 -26.53 10.95
C GLY A 506 -12.96 -25.69 9.87
N VAL A 507 -12.42 -24.49 9.56
CA VAL A 507 -13.02 -23.57 8.57
C VAL A 507 -12.61 -23.94 7.13
N VAL A 508 -11.55 -24.74 6.97
CA VAL A 508 -10.93 -25.02 5.67
C VAL A 508 -11.84 -25.83 4.73
N ASP A 509 -12.74 -26.67 5.26
CA ASP A 509 -13.65 -27.49 4.45
C ASP A 509 -14.78 -26.69 3.77
N ALA A 510 -15.00 -25.44 4.17
CA ALA A 510 -16.06 -24.59 3.62
C ALA A 510 -15.61 -23.68 2.45
N LEU A 511 -14.30 -23.54 2.23
CA LEU A 511 -13.73 -22.68 1.17
C LEU A 511 -13.12 -23.47 0.00
N SER A 512 -13.09 -24.80 0.10
CA SER A 512 -12.57 -25.71 -0.93
C SER A 512 -13.66 -26.45 -1.72
N ARG A 513 -14.92 -26.00 -1.65
CA ARG A 513 -16.04 -26.48 -2.48
C ARG A 513 -16.56 -25.38 -3.38
#